data_AF-A0A2E8CSB8-F1
#
_entry.id   AF-A0A2E8CSB8-F1
#
_cell.length_a   1.000
_cell.length_b   1.000
_cell.length_c   1.000
_cell.angle_alpha   90.00
_cell.angle_beta   90.00
_cell.angle_gamma   90.00
#
_symmetry.space_group_name_H-M   'P 1'
#
loop_
_entity.id
_entity.type
_entity.pdbx_description
1 polymer ?
#
loop_
_entity_poly.entity_id
_entity_poly.type
_entity_poly.pdbx_seq_one_letter_code
_entity_poly.pdbx_strand_id
1 'polypeptide(L)'
;MPYDDQLIVDHIKQTHATELLSEREKHLIGLAVTMTRGCQVCTRNRIEKARGAGLTDDELNALVAVTSAVNSGVTAATARVACGMIEEENTAECGDVCSANPQ
;
A
#
# COMPACT_ATOMS: atom_id res chain seq x y z
N MET A 1 -3.21 -9.41 29.98
CA MET A 1 -4.59 -9.14 29.48
C MET A 1 -4.65 -9.54 28.03
N PRO A 2 -5.70 -10.25 27.58
CA PRO A 2 -5.94 -10.45 26.15
C PRO A 2 -6.17 -9.10 25.47
N TYR A 3 -5.73 -8.99 24.22
CA TYR A 3 -5.98 -7.82 23.39
C TYR A 3 -7.46 -7.74 23.03
N ASP A 4 -8.11 -6.60 23.28
CA ASP A 4 -9.49 -6.33 22.84
C ASP A 4 -9.45 -5.76 21.42
N ASP A 5 -9.92 -6.55 20.45
CA ASP A 5 -9.93 -6.21 19.03
C ASP A 5 -11.29 -5.69 18.53
N GLN A 6 -12.27 -5.50 19.42
CA GLN A 6 -13.65 -5.16 19.07
C GLN A 6 -13.74 -3.90 18.20
N LEU A 7 -13.00 -2.84 18.57
CA LEU A 7 -12.97 -1.59 17.81
C LEU A 7 -12.45 -1.79 16.38
N ILE A 8 -11.45 -2.65 16.18
CA ILE A 8 -10.90 -2.93 14.84
C ILE A 8 -11.92 -3.69 14.02
N VAL A 9 -12.52 -4.72 14.60
CA VAL A 9 -13.51 -5.55 13.91
C VAL A 9 -14.71 -4.72 13.48
N ASP A 10 -15.20 -3.83 14.36
CA ASP A 10 -16.36 -2.99 14.07
C ASP A 10 -16.06 -1.96 12.98
N HIS A 11 -14.86 -1.38 12.96
CA HIS A 11 -14.45 -0.50 11.87
C HIS A 11 -14.31 -1.24 10.53
N ILE A 12 -13.74 -2.44 10.53
CA ILE A 12 -13.64 -3.27 9.31
C ILE A 12 -15.04 -3.59 8.77
N LYS A 13 -16.00 -3.94 9.65
CA LYS A 13 -17.38 -4.21 9.25
C LYS A 13 -18.06 -2.96 8.66
N GLN A 14 -17.97 -1.82 9.36
CA GLN A 14 -18.58 -0.57 8.93
C GLN A 14 -18.08 -0.13 7.55
N THR A 15 -16.77 -0.20 7.34
CA THR A 15 -16.15 0.21 6.07
C THR A 15 -16.44 -0.76 4.93
N HIS A 16 -16.56 -2.06 5.20
CA HIS A 16 -16.99 -3.04 4.19
C HIS A 16 -18.48 -2.95 3.83
N ALA A 17 -19.32 -2.38 4.69
CA ALA A 17 -20.76 -2.23 4.45
C ALA A 17 -21.13 -1.13 3.43
N THR A 18 -20.15 -0.50 2.77
CA THR A 18 -20.43 0.48 1.71
C THR A 18 -21.06 -0.18 0.49
N GLU A 19 -22.15 0.40 -0.02
CA GLU A 19 -22.81 -0.03 -1.26
C GLU A 19 -22.24 0.66 -2.51
N LEU A 20 -21.29 1.58 -2.34
CA LEU A 20 -20.66 2.33 -3.44
C LEU A 20 -19.63 1.50 -4.21
N LEU A 21 -19.21 0.36 -3.65
CA LEU A 21 -18.33 -0.60 -4.28
C LEU A 21 -19.01 -1.97 -4.27
N SER A 22 -18.92 -2.68 -5.37
CA SER A 22 -19.32 -4.08 -5.46
C SER A 22 -18.43 -4.97 -4.56
N GLU A 23 -18.95 -6.12 -4.17
CA GLU A 23 -18.17 -7.13 -3.41
C GLU A 23 -16.89 -7.52 -4.16
N ARG A 24 -16.98 -7.63 -5.49
CA ARG A 24 -15.81 -7.89 -6.34
C ARG A 24 -14.74 -6.82 -6.15
N GLU A 25 -15.08 -5.55 -6.24
CA GLU A 25 -14.13 -4.44 -6.08
C GLU A 25 -13.49 -4.44 -4.69
N LYS A 26 -14.28 -4.66 -3.63
CA LYS A 26 -13.78 -4.75 -2.25
C LYS A 26 -12.79 -5.92 -2.06
N HIS A 27 -13.03 -7.05 -2.72
CA HIS A 27 -12.11 -8.19 -2.72
C HIS A 27 -10.80 -7.85 -3.44
N LEU A 28 -10.87 -7.34 -4.66
CA LEU A 28 -9.69 -6.99 -5.47
C LEU A 28 -8.81 -5.93 -4.78
N ILE A 29 -9.42 -4.84 -4.29
CA ILE A 29 -8.70 -3.77 -3.57
C ILE A 29 -8.02 -4.34 -2.33
N GLY A 30 -8.76 -5.07 -1.50
CA GLY A 30 -8.20 -5.56 -0.25
C GLY A 30 -7.14 -6.65 -0.44
N LEU A 31 -7.24 -7.47 -1.49
CA LEU A 31 -6.17 -8.40 -1.88
C LEU A 31 -4.91 -7.66 -2.31
N ALA A 32 -5.04 -6.61 -3.16
CA ALA A 32 -3.92 -5.78 -3.56
C ALA A 32 -3.20 -5.19 -2.33
N VAL A 33 -3.96 -4.65 -1.37
CA VAL A 33 -3.41 -4.11 -0.12
C VAL A 33 -2.69 -5.18 0.71
N THR A 34 -3.26 -6.36 0.93
CA THR A 34 -2.58 -7.37 1.75
C THR A 34 -1.33 -7.94 1.10
N MET A 35 -1.31 -8.02 -0.24
CA MET A 35 -0.13 -8.43 -1.01
C MET A 35 1.00 -7.41 -0.89
N THR A 36 0.74 -6.12 -1.10
CA THR A 36 1.79 -5.08 -1.01
C THR A 36 2.30 -4.87 0.42
N ARG A 37 1.48 -5.17 1.43
CA ARG A 37 1.89 -5.16 2.84
C ARG A 37 2.56 -6.46 3.31
N GLY A 38 2.55 -7.51 2.49
CA GLY A 38 3.22 -8.78 2.80
C GLY A 38 2.56 -9.63 3.91
N CYS A 39 1.30 -9.37 4.27
CA CYS A 39 0.61 -10.17 5.30
C CYS A 39 0.10 -11.50 4.73
N GLN A 40 0.85 -12.58 4.89
CA GLN A 40 0.51 -13.90 4.33
C GLN A 40 -0.84 -14.44 4.84
N VAL A 41 -1.12 -14.32 6.15
CA VAL A 41 -2.38 -14.77 6.74
C VAL A 41 -3.57 -13.97 6.22
N CYS A 42 -3.41 -12.65 6.10
CA CYS A 42 -4.45 -11.77 5.57
C CYS A 42 -4.73 -12.07 4.09
N THR A 43 -3.66 -12.25 3.30
CA THR A 43 -3.76 -12.59 1.87
C THR A 43 -4.45 -13.94 1.68
N ARG A 44 -4.04 -14.99 2.41
CA ARG A 44 -4.70 -16.30 2.37
C ARG A 44 -6.21 -16.19 2.65
N ASN A 45 -6.57 -15.56 3.77
CA ASN A 45 -7.98 -15.40 4.16
C ASN A 45 -8.79 -14.62 3.12
N ARG A 46 -8.18 -13.61 2.46
CA ARG A 46 -8.85 -12.85 1.41
C ARG A 46 -9.00 -13.62 0.10
N ILE A 47 -8.04 -14.48 -0.26
CA ILE A 47 -8.15 -15.36 -1.44
C ILE A 47 -9.32 -16.32 -1.26
N GLU A 48 -9.44 -16.94 -0.07
CA GLU A 48 -10.56 -17.84 0.25
C GLU A 48 -11.92 -17.12 0.10
N LYS A 49 -12.05 -15.91 0.64
CA LYS A 49 -13.28 -15.12 0.53
C LYS A 49 -13.57 -14.68 -0.90
N ALA A 50 -12.56 -14.23 -1.65
CA ALA A 50 -12.70 -13.81 -3.04
C ALA A 50 -13.20 -14.96 -3.93
N ARG A 51 -12.62 -16.17 -3.78
CA ARG A 51 -13.10 -17.38 -4.46
C ARG A 51 -14.53 -17.73 -4.06
N GLY A 52 -14.86 -17.62 -2.77
CA GLY A 52 -16.23 -17.79 -2.27
C GLY A 52 -17.23 -16.80 -2.87
N ALA A 53 -16.78 -15.61 -3.26
CA ALA A 53 -17.55 -14.60 -3.96
C ALA A 53 -17.55 -14.78 -5.50
N GLY A 54 -16.95 -15.85 -6.02
CA GLY A 54 -16.98 -16.22 -7.43
C GLY A 54 -15.81 -15.67 -8.27
N LEU A 55 -14.77 -15.10 -7.67
CA LEU A 55 -13.58 -14.70 -8.44
C LEU A 55 -12.82 -15.94 -8.91
N THR A 56 -12.42 -15.93 -10.19
CA THR A 56 -11.69 -17.04 -10.81
C THR A 56 -10.19 -16.93 -10.56
N ASP A 57 -9.46 -18.04 -10.74
CA ASP A 57 -8.00 -18.03 -10.62
C ASP A 57 -7.33 -17.15 -11.70
N ASP A 58 -7.92 -17.03 -12.90
CA ASP A 58 -7.43 -16.11 -13.94
C ASP A 58 -7.54 -14.64 -13.50
N GLU A 59 -8.64 -14.28 -12.83
CA GLU A 59 -8.83 -12.94 -12.29
C GLU A 59 -7.86 -12.65 -11.14
N LEU A 60 -7.62 -13.63 -10.27
CA LEU A 60 -6.62 -13.52 -9.20
C LEU A 60 -5.21 -13.40 -9.77
N ASN A 61 -4.86 -14.16 -10.79
CA ASN A 61 -3.57 -14.06 -11.47
C ASN A 61 -3.39 -12.69 -12.15
N ALA A 62 -4.43 -12.18 -12.81
CA ALA A 62 -4.42 -10.82 -13.37
C ALA A 62 -4.23 -9.76 -12.28
N LEU A 63 -4.91 -9.90 -11.14
CA LEU A 63 -4.73 -9.02 -9.98
C LEU A 63 -3.29 -9.06 -9.45
N VAL A 64 -2.69 -10.25 -9.32
CA VAL A 64 -1.29 -10.41 -8.89
C VAL A 64 -0.35 -9.69 -9.85
N ALA A 65 -0.53 -9.85 -11.16
CA ALA A 65 0.30 -9.20 -12.17
C ALA A 65 0.22 -7.67 -12.08
N VAL A 66 -1.00 -7.11 -12.02
CA VAL A 66 -1.22 -5.66 -11.90
C VAL A 66 -0.64 -5.13 -10.58
N THR A 67 -0.93 -5.80 -9.45
CA THR A 67 -0.44 -5.39 -8.13
C THR A 67 1.10 -5.40 -8.09
N SER A 68 1.73 -6.43 -8.65
CA SER A 68 3.19 -6.57 -8.68
C SER A 68 3.84 -5.48 -9.51
N ALA A 69 3.28 -5.18 -10.70
CA ALA A 69 3.78 -4.12 -11.57
C ALA A 69 3.71 -2.74 -10.89
N VAL A 70 2.57 -2.40 -10.28
CA VAL A 70 2.38 -1.13 -9.57
C VAL A 70 3.32 -1.03 -8.37
N ASN A 71 3.40 -2.07 -7.54
CA ASN A 71 4.26 -2.06 -6.35
C ASN A 71 5.75 -1.96 -6.69
N SER A 72 6.19 -2.64 -7.76
CA SER A 72 7.55 -2.50 -8.30
C SER A 72 7.83 -1.08 -8.78
N GLY A 73 6.88 -0.47 -9.51
CA GLY A 73 6.97 0.92 -9.96
C GLY A 73 7.11 1.92 -8.82
N VAL A 74 6.28 1.79 -7.78
CA VAL A 74 6.35 2.62 -6.56
C VAL A 74 7.72 2.46 -5.89
N THR A 75 8.20 1.23 -5.72
CA THR A 75 9.52 0.95 -5.12
C THR A 75 10.64 1.68 -5.86
N ALA A 76 10.65 1.58 -7.20
CA ALA A 76 11.67 2.22 -8.03
C ALA A 76 11.55 3.75 -8.02
N ALA A 77 10.34 4.30 -8.05
CA ALA A 77 10.10 5.74 -8.02
C ALA A 77 10.54 6.34 -6.66
N THR A 78 10.14 5.72 -5.55
CA THR A 78 10.51 6.16 -4.20
C THR A 78 12.03 6.15 -4.01
N ALA A 79 12.72 5.09 -4.45
CA ALA A 79 14.18 5.03 -4.37
C ALA A 79 14.85 6.15 -5.18
N ARG A 80 14.39 6.41 -6.42
CA ARG A 80 14.93 7.48 -7.26
C ARG A 80 14.74 8.86 -6.65
N VAL A 81 13.57 9.14 -6.08
CA VAL A 81 13.32 10.41 -5.37
C VAL A 81 14.27 10.56 -4.20
N ALA A 82 14.44 9.50 -3.39
CA ALA A 82 15.37 9.54 -2.27
C ALA A 82 16.83 9.78 -2.70
N CYS A 83 17.29 9.17 -3.80
CA CYS A 83 18.61 9.48 -4.35
C CYS A 83 18.73 10.95 -4.78
N GLY A 84 17.72 11.49 -5.46
CA GLY A 84 17.69 12.90 -5.85
C GLY A 84 17.75 13.85 -4.65
N MET A 85 17.07 13.53 -3.54
CA MET A 85 17.15 14.30 -2.30
C MET A 85 18.58 14.34 -1.71
N ILE A 86 19.32 13.22 -1.77
CA ILE A 86 20.72 13.16 -1.33
C ILE A 86 21.60 14.02 -2.24
N GLU A 87 21.38 13.97 -3.55
CA GLU A 87 22.10 14.80 -4.52
C GLU A 87 21.83 16.30 -4.29
N GLU A 88 20.57 16.68 -4.09
CA GLU A 88 20.17 18.06 -3.77
C GLU A 88 20.83 18.55 -2.47
N GLU A 89 20.81 17.76 -1.39
CA GLU A 89 21.46 18.09 -0.12
C GLU A 89 22.98 18.27 -0.28
N ASN A 90 23.64 17.42 -1.08
CA ASN A 90 25.08 17.55 -1.36
C ASN A 90 25.41 18.78 -2.22
N THR A 91 24.46 19.28 -3.03
CA THR A 91 24.63 20.50 -3.83
C THR A 91 24.22 21.77 -3.11
N ALA A 92 23.60 21.67 -1.93
CA ALA A 92 23.20 22.82 -1.14
C ALA A 92 24.44 23.49 -0.51
N GLU A 93 25.00 24.49 -1.20
CA GLU A 93 25.95 25.41 -0.58
C GLU A 93 25.25 26.25 0.48
N CYS A 94 25.80 26.25 1.71
CA CYS A 94 25.42 27.21 2.74
C CYS A 94 25.93 28.60 2.32
N GLY A 95 25.04 29.43 1.79
CA GLY A 95 25.36 30.83 1.49
C GLY A 95 25.59 31.67 2.75
N ASP A 96 26.13 32.87 2.57
CA ASP A 96 26.50 33.85 3.62
C ASP A 96 25.33 34.35 4.50
N VAL A 97 24.12 33.85 4.29
CA VAL A 97 22.88 34.21 5.01
C VAL A 97 22.95 34.02 6.53
N CYS A 98 23.91 33.23 7.03
CA CYS A 98 24.20 33.08 8.47
C CYS A 98 25.66 33.43 8.84
N SER A 99 26.44 34.01 7.93
CA SER A 99 27.81 34.41 8.19
C SER A 99 27.84 35.67 9.03
N ALA A 100 28.66 35.68 10.08
CA ALA A 100 28.91 36.89 10.86
C ALA A 100 29.73 37.95 10.08
N ASN A 101 30.23 37.60 8.89
CA ASN A 101 30.99 38.51 8.04
C ASN A 101 30.82 38.15 6.55
N PRO A 102 29.67 38.50 5.94
CA PRO A 102 29.42 38.20 4.53
C PRO A 102 30.25 39.11 3.61
N GLN A 103 30.69 38.59 2.44
CA GLN A 103 31.46 39.35 1.44
C GLN A 103 30.60 40.27 0.57
#